data_AF-A0AB74BIP9-F1
#
_entry.id   AF-A0AB74BIP9-F1
#
_cell.length_a   1.000
_cell.length_b   1.000
_cell.length_c   1.000
_cell.angle_alpha   90.00
_cell.angle_beta   90.00
_cell.angle_gamma   90.00
#
_symmetry.space_group_name_H-M   'P 1'
#
loop_
_entity.id
_entity.type
_entity.pdbx_description
1 polymer ?
#
loop_
_entity_poly.entity_id
_entity_poly.type
_entity_poly.pdbx_seq_one_letter_code
_entity_poly.pdbx_strand_id
1 'polypeptide(L)'
;MSDWRSKPRNGKAQFLKHLPLIQSRLKGGETQSAIRLELMQEAGLVISKAQFSRYLKAFNLIQNLPSSTPTSAKDSNLHGAEKNPVPVTTSENSKAALNKSANPRKPMTPADFRKIREDVDKMDLNALISGRGIVYDEK
;
A
#
# COMPACT_ATOMS: atom_id res chain seq x y z
N MET A 1 -31.42 -22.84 -2.93
CA MET A 1 -30.50 -21.68 -2.99
C MET A 1 -30.93 -20.68 -1.93
N SER A 2 -30.06 -20.28 -1.00
CA SER A 2 -30.39 -19.22 -0.04
C SER A 2 -30.31 -17.86 -0.76
N ASP A 3 -31.38 -17.07 -0.73
CA ASP A 3 -31.38 -15.73 -1.33
C ASP A 3 -30.42 -14.82 -0.55
N TRP A 4 -29.41 -14.27 -1.22
CA TRP A 4 -28.42 -13.37 -0.58
C TRP A 4 -29.04 -12.02 -0.16
N ARG A 5 -30.21 -11.66 -0.68
CA ARG A 5 -30.98 -10.48 -0.30
C ARG A 5 -31.76 -10.65 0.99
N SER A 6 -32.04 -11.90 1.39
CA SER A 6 -32.78 -12.20 2.63
C SER A 6 -31.99 -11.89 3.91
N LYS A 7 -30.66 -11.73 3.83
CA LYS A 7 -29.83 -11.41 4.99
C LYS A 7 -29.99 -9.92 5.38
N PRO A 8 -30.37 -9.61 6.62
CA PRO A 8 -30.53 -8.23 7.07
C PRO A 8 -29.18 -7.48 7.02
N ARG A 9 -29.16 -6.33 6.33
CA ARG A 9 -27.95 -5.50 6.15
C ARG A 9 -27.77 -4.51 7.32
N ASN A 10 -27.75 -5.02 8.54
CA ASN A 10 -27.87 -4.19 9.75
C ASN A 10 -26.53 -3.71 10.34
N GLY A 11 -25.39 -4.10 9.77
CA GLY A 11 -24.08 -3.84 10.37
C GLY A 11 -23.76 -2.35 10.60
N LYS A 12 -24.12 -1.46 9.66
CA LYS A 12 -23.90 -0.01 9.82
C LYS A 12 -24.79 0.58 10.91
N ALA A 13 -26.05 0.19 10.94
CA ALA A 13 -27.00 0.66 11.94
C ALA A 13 -26.61 0.21 13.36
N GLN A 14 -26.17 -1.05 13.51
CA GLN A 14 -25.66 -1.55 14.79
C GLN A 14 -24.38 -0.80 15.21
N PHE A 15 -23.43 -0.58 14.30
CA PHE A 15 -22.22 0.19 14.58
C PHE A 15 -22.53 1.61 15.06
N LEU A 16 -23.47 2.30 14.40
CA LEU A 16 -23.84 3.68 14.73
C LEU A 16 -24.40 3.83 16.15
N LYS A 17 -25.12 2.83 16.67
CA LYS A 17 -25.64 2.84 18.05
C LYS A 17 -24.52 2.94 19.10
N HIS A 18 -23.34 2.41 18.79
CA HIS A 18 -22.20 2.36 19.70
C HIS A 18 -21.11 3.38 19.36
N LEU A 19 -21.36 4.29 18.42
CA LEU A 19 -20.38 5.26 17.94
C LEU A 19 -19.74 6.10 19.07
N PRO A 20 -20.51 6.65 20.04
CA PRO A 20 -19.92 7.44 21.13
C PRO A 20 -19.02 6.60 22.05
N LEU A 21 -19.42 5.36 22.34
CA LEU A 21 -18.65 4.43 23.16
C LEU A 21 -17.33 4.05 22.47
N ILE A 22 -17.40 3.72 21.17
CA ILE A 22 -16.22 3.41 20.35
C ILE A 22 -15.24 4.59 20.36
N GLN A 23 -15.74 5.82 20.20
CA GLN A 23 -14.91 7.02 20.26
C GLN A 23 -14.20 7.17 21.61
N SER A 24 -14.94 6.99 22.72
CA SER A 24 -14.38 7.08 24.07
C SER A 24 -13.25 6.07 24.29
N ARG A 25 -13.46 4.82 23.85
CA ARG A 25 -12.48 3.74 24.02
C ARG A 25 -11.25 3.89 23.14
N LEU A 26 -11.43 4.34 21.90
CA LEU A 26 -10.31 4.67 21.02
C LEU A 26 -9.47 5.81 21.61
N LYS A 27 -10.09 6.82 22.22
CA LYS A 27 -9.38 7.89 22.95
C LYS A 27 -8.65 7.35 24.18
N GLY A 28 -9.21 6.34 24.85
CA GLY A 28 -8.57 5.61 25.95
C GLY A 28 -7.40 4.71 25.52
N GLY A 29 -7.09 4.62 24.22
CA GLY A 29 -6.00 3.81 23.71
C GLY A 29 -6.35 2.33 23.52
N GLU A 30 -7.63 1.95 23.65
CA GLU A 30 -8.05 0.57 23.40
C GLU A 30 -7.87 0.19 21.93
N THR A 31 -7.45 -1.06 21.69
CA THR A 31 -7.29 -1.56 20.33
C THR A 31 -8.65 -1.80 19.67
N GLN A 32 -8.72 -1.62 18.35
CA GLN A 32 -9.94 -1.91 17.58
C GLN A 32 -10.45 -3.34 17.79
N SER A 33 -9.54 -4.31 18.03
CA SER A 33 -9.91 -5.71 18.23
C SER A 33 -10.59 -5.92 19.58
N ALA A 34 -10.09 -5.28 20.65
CA ALA A 34 -10.67 -5.34 21.98
C ALA A 34 -12.08 -4.74 21.99
N ILE A 35 -12.21 -3.51 21.49
CA ILE A 35 -13.51 -2.81 21.39
C ILE A 35 -14.54 -3.65 20.64
N ARG A 36 -14.14 -4.26 19.51
CA ARG A 36 -15.05 -5.11 18.73
C ARG A 36 -15.46 -6.37 19.49
N LEU A 37 -14.53 -7.05 20.14
CA LEU A 37 -14.82 -8.29 20.89
C LEU A 37 -15.78 -8.03 22.04
N GLU A 38 -15.61 -6.92 22.74
CA GLU A 38 -16.49 -6.54 23.84
C GLU A 38 -17.88 -6.17 23.34
N LEU A 39 -17.98 -5.36 22.27
CA LEU A 39 -19.28 -5.04 21.65
C LEU A 39 -19.99 -6.29 21.10
N MET A 40 -19.24 -7.31 20.67
CA MET A 40 -19.81 -8.60 20.29
C MET A 40 -20.40 -9.35 21.48
N GLN A 41 -19.74 -9.31 22.65
CA GLN A 41 -20.14 -10.03 23.85
C GLN A 41 -21.27 -9.33 24.60
N GLU A 42 -21.18 -8.02 24.80
CA GLU A 42 -22.11 -7.25 25.63
C GLU A 42 -23.32 -6.74 24.84
N ALA A 43 -23.09 -6.27 23.61
CA ALA A 43 -24.12 -5.59 22.81
C ALA A 43 -24.63 -6.41 21.62
N GLY A 44 -24.13 -7.64 21.44
CA GLY A 44 -24.53 -8.52 20.35
C GLY A 44 -24.20 -7.96 18.96
N LEU A 45 -23.13 -7.17 18.83
CA LEU A 45 -22.73 -6.56 17.56
C LEU A 45 -22.24 -7.62 16.55
N VAL A 46 -23.02 -7.95 15.52
CA VAL A 46 -22.65 -9.00 14.55
C VAL A 46 -22.01 -8.38 13.30
N ILE A 47 -20.73 -8.00 13.41
CA ILE A 47 -19.94 -7.51 12.28
C ILE A 47 -18.55 -8.15 12.22
N SER A 48 -18.04 -8.32 11.01
CA SER A 48 -16.68 -8.83 10.82
C SER A 48 -15.63 -7.79 11.22
N LYS A 49 -14.41 -8.24 11.53
CA LYS A 49 -13.27 -7.36 11.82
C LYS A 49 -13.01 -6.35 10.68
N ALA A 50 -13.04 -6.82 9.44
CA ALA A 50 -12.84 -5.96 8.26
C ALA A 50 -13.94 -4.90 8.12
N GLN A 51 -15.20 -5.26 8.38
CA GLN A 51 -16.31 -4.31 8.38
C GLN A 51 -16.17 -3.26 9.48
N PHE A 52 -15.78 -3.68 10.69
CA PHE A 52 -15.54 -2.76 11.80
C PHE A 52 -14.45 -1.74 11.45
N SER A 53 -13.27 -2.19 11.00
CA SER A 53 -12.19 -1.28 10.58
C SER A 53 -12.60 -0.39 9.41
N ARG A 54 -13.43 -0.88 8.48
CA ARG A 54 -13.99 -0.06 7.39
C ARG A 54 -14.87 1.06 7.92
N TYR A 55 -15.73 0.79 8.90
CA TYR A 55 -16.55 1.82 9.52
C TYR A 55 -15.70 2.80 10.31
N LEU A 56 -14.70 2.34 11.07
CA LEU A 56 -13.79 3.23 11.77
C LEU A 56 -13.10 4.23 10.83
N LYS A 57 -12.66 3.77 9.65
CA LYS A 57 -12.11 4.65 8.60
C LYS A 57 -13.17 5.60 8.03
N ALA A 58 -14.38 5.10 7.73
CA ALA A 58 -15.46 5.89 7.13
C ALA A 58 -15.98 7.02 8.04
N PHE A 59 -15.85 6.87 9.35
CA PHE A 59 -16.20 7.90 10.34
C PHE A 59 -14.98 8.68 10.85
N ASN A 60 -13.83 8.56 10.18
CA ASN A 60 -12.58 9.27 10.51
C ASN A 60 -12.11 9.05 11.96
N LEU A 61 -12.46 7.91 12.54
CA LEU A 61 -12.10 7.51 13.92
C LEU A 61 -10.65 7.05 14.02
N ILE A 62 -10.07 6.64 12.90
CA ILE A 62 -8.66 6.30 12.78
C ILE A 62 -8.15 6.99 11.53
N GLN A 63 -7.29 7.97 11.72
CA GLN A 63 -6.59 8.65 10.64
C GLN A 63 -5.36 7.79 10.29
N ASN A 64 -5.30 7.33 9.04
CA ASN A 64 -4.12 6.70 8.42
C ASN A 64 -3.59 5.44 9.10
N LEU A 65 -4.13 4.29 8.69
CA LEU A 65 -3.30 3.12 8.46
C LEU A 65 -3.31 2.86 6.96
N PRO A 66 -2.15 2.90 6.25
CA PRO A 66 -2.10 2.70 4.81
C PRO A 66 -2.82 1.39 4.49
N SER A 67 -3.92 1.55 3.76
CA SER A 67 -4.74 0.44 3.33
C SER A 67 -3.92 -0.36 2.33
N SER A 68 -3.34 -1.48 2.78
CA SER A 68 -2.96 -2.55 1.85
C SER A 68 -4.25 -3.04 1.18
N THR A 69 -4.55 -2.46 0.03
CA THR A 69 -5.54 -2.96 -0.93
C THR A 69 -4.81 -3.16 -2.25
N PRO A 70 -4.95 -4.31 -2.92
CA PRO A 70 -4.55 -4.42 -4.31
C PRO A 70 -5.51 -3.55 -5.15
N THR A 71 -4.98 -2.43 -5.64
CA THR A 71 -5.67 -1.51 -6.54
C THR A 71 -5.88 -2.18 -7.90
N SER A 72 -7.10 -2.64 -8.17
CA SER A 72 -7.66 -2.55 -9.52
C SER A 72 -8.39 -1.23 -9.60
N ALA A 73 -7.74 -0.21 -10.13
CA ALA A 73 -8.36 1.05 -10.52
C ALA A 73 -7.98 1.34 -11.97
N LYS A 74 -8.94 1.03 -12.82
CA LYS A 74 -9.21 1.74 -14.07
C LYS A 74 -9.62 3.15 -13.68
N ASP A 75 -8.91 4.17 -14.13
CA ASP A 75 -9.38 5.55 -14.42
C ASP A 75 -8.16 6.38 -14.87
N SER A 76 -8.10 6.83 -16.12
CA SER A 76 -8.76 8.01 -16.68
C SER A 76 -8.22 9.34 -16.10
N ASN A 77 -7.19 9.86 -16.79
CA ASN A 77 -7.02 11.25 -17.23
C ASN A 77 -7.31 12.41 -16.25
N LEU A 78 -6.28 13.20 -15.88
CA LEU A 78 -6.04 14.60 -16.31
C LEU A 78 -5.10 15.38 -15.35
N HIS A 79 -3.98 15.83 -15.94
CA HIS A 79 -3.32 17.15 -15.88
C HIS A 79 -3.13 17.95 -14.59
N GLY A 80 -1.90 18.49 -14.44
CA GLY A 80 -1.54 19.65 -13.62
C GLY A 80 -0.14 19.49 -13.00
N ALA A 81 0.94 19.77 -13.72
CA ALA A 81 1.57 21.09 -13.92
C ALA A 81 2.64 21.42 -12.86
N GLU A 82 3.85 21.67 -13.37
CA GLU A 82 4.91 22.50 -12.78
C GLU A 82 5.68 21.94 -11.54
N LYS A 83 6.99 22.09 -11.36
CA LYS A 83 8.07 22.90 -11.95
C LYS A 83 9.40 22.26 -11.50
N ASN A 84 10.42 22.30 -12.36
CA ASN A 84 11.84 22.04 -12.04
C ASN A 84 12.39 23.10 -11.05
N PRO A 85 13.48 22.86 -10.27
CA PRO A 85 14.85 22.83 -10.83
C PRO A 85 15.87 21.83 -10.19
N VAL A 86 16.53 21.03 -11.04
CA VAL A 86 17.99 20.90 -11.36
C VAL A 86 19.01 21.70 -10.50
N PRO A 87 20.35 21.39 -10.37
CA PRO A 87 21.25 20.29 -10.84
C PRO A 87 22.07 19.64 -9.68
N VAL A 88 23.00 18.69 -9.89
CA VAL A 88 24.47 18.93 -9.93
C VAL A 88 25.19 17.62 -10.34
N THR A 89 25.75 17.65 -11.57
CA THR A 89 27.10 17.22 -12.04
C THR A 89 27.72 15.88 -11.58
N THR A 90 28.50 15.10 -12.34
CA THR A 90 29.09 15.15 -13.70
C THR A 90 29.91 13.85 -13.85
N SER A 91 29.72 13.10 -14.95
CA SER A 91 30.71 12.46 -15.87
C SER A 91 31.75 11.43 -15.32
N GLU A 92 32.17 10.34 -15.99
CA GLU A 92 32.52 10.14 -17.41
C GLU A 92 32.49 8.65 -17.89
N ASN A 93 32.17 8.49 -19.18
CA ASN A 93 32.64 7.53 -20.22
C ASN A 93 32.49 5.99 -20.02
N SER A 94 31.84 5.24 -20.91
CA SER A 94 32.29 5.07 -22.32
C SER A 94 31.24 4.46 -23.27
N LYS A 95 31.10 5.05 -24.46
CA LYS A 95 30.70 4.51 -25.78
C LYS A 95 29.66 3.37 -25.88
N ALA A 96 28.42 3.74 -26.25
CA ALA A 96 27.77 3.24 -27.47
C ALA A 96 26.53 4.08 -27.84
N ALA A 97 26.63 4.75 -28.99
CA ALA A 97 25.57 5.12 -29.92
C ALA A 97 24.24 5.70 -29.37
N LEU A 98 24.22 7.02 -29.39
CA LEU A 98 23.09 7.91 -29.68
C LEU A 98 22.16 7.36 -30.80
N ASN A 99 20.86 7.60 -30.60
CA ASN A 99 19.71 7.45 -31.52
C ASN A 99 18.82 6.20 -31.34
N LYS A 100 17.79 6.31 -30.49
CA LYS A 100 16.45 5.83 -30.87
C LYS A 100 15.36 6.48 -30.02
N SER A 101 14.51 7.23 -30.71
CA SER A 101 13.06 7.41 -30.52
C SER A 101 12.47 6.99 -29.18
N ALA A 102 11.65 7.87 -28.61
CA ALA A 102 10.65 7.57 -27.59
C ALA A 102 9.81 6.34 -27.98
N ASN A 103 10.33 5.16 -27.68
CA ASN A 103 9.60 3.91 -27.72
C ASN A 103 8.91 3.81 -26.36
N PRO A 104 7.61 3.46 -26.30
CA PRO A 104 6.98 3.17 -25.02
C PRO A 104 7.85 2.11 -24.33
N ARG A 105 8.36 2.43 -23.13
CA ARG A 105 9.18 1.49 -22.37
C ARG A 105 8.42 0.18 -22.30
N LYS A 106 8.94 -0.86 -22.95
CA LYS A 106 8.30 -2.17 -22.97
C LYS A 106 8.12 -2.61 -21.51
N PRO A 107 6.95 -3.12 -21.11
CA PRO A 107 6.79 -3.65 -19.77
C PRO A 107 7.82 -4.77 -19.56
N MET A 108 8.44 -4.76 -18.39
CA MET A 108 9.45 -5.75 -18.03
C MET A 108 8.86 -7.15 -18.13
N THR A 109 9.63 -8.07 -18.72
CA THR A 109 9.25 -9.47 -18.85
C THR A 109 9.64 -10.24 -17.59
N PRO A 110 9.03 -11.42 -17.33
CA PRO A 110 9.47 -12.31 -16.26
C PRO A 110 10.97 -12.65 -16.27
N ALA A 111 11.60 -12.68 -17.45
CA ALA A 111 13.04 -12.91 -17.58
C ALA A 111 13.87 -11.72 -17.06
N ASP A 112 13.41 -10.49 -17.26
CA ASP A 112 14.08 -9.29 -16.77
C ASP A 112 14.08 -9.26 -15.24
N PHE A 113 12.99 -9.69 -14.60
CA PHE A 113 12.94 -9.82 -13.14
C PHE A 113 13.87 -10.92 -12.60
N ARG A 114 14.09 -12.00 -13.35
CA ARG A 114 15.08 -13.02 -12.99
C ARG A 114 16.49 -12.46 -13.04
N LYS A 115 16.82 -11.72 -14.11
CA LYS A 115 18.10 -11.02 -14.22
C LYS A 115 18.33 -10.05 -13.07
N ILE A 116 17.35 -9.20 -12.74
CA ILE A 116 17.45 -8.30 -11.58
C ILE A 116 17.75 -9.07 -10.30
N ARG A 117 17.09 -10.20 -10.08
CA ARG A 117 17.34 -11.01 -8.88
C ARG A 117 18.76 -11.56 -8.86
N GLU A 118 19.23 -12.11 -9.98
CA GLU A 118 20.59 -12.62 -10.11
C GLU A 118 21.65 -11.52 -9.91
N ASP A 119 21.41 -10.32 -10.44
CA ASP A 119 22.31 -9.17 -10.27
C ASP A 119 22.36 -8.71 -8.81
N VAL A 120 21.21 -8.70 -8.11
CA VAL A 120 21.14 -8.39 -6.68
C VAL A 120 21.84 -9.46 -5.84
N ASP A 121 21.65 -10.73 -6.16
CA ASP A 121 22.27 -11.85 -5.43
C ASP A 121 23.80 -11.88 -5.60
N LYS A 122 24.33 -11.38 -6.72
CA LYS A 122 25.77 -11.28 -7.00
C LYS A 122 26.37 -9.96 -6.53
N MET A 123 25.59 -9.04 -5.97
CA MET A 123 26.10 -7.73 -5.59
C MET A 123 26.95 -7.82 -4.32
N ASP A 124 28.18 -7.28 -4.37
CA ASP A 124 29.03 -7.14 -3.19
C ASP A 124 28.47 -6.03 -2.30
N LEU A 125 27.68 -6.44 -1.31
CA LEU A 125 27.09 -5.53 -0.33
C LEU A 125 28.16 -4.81 0.51
N ASN A 126 29.34 -5.41 0.71
CA ASN A 126 30.42 -4.77 1.46
C ASN A 126 31.07 -3.66 0.64
N ALA A 127 31.28 -3.87 -0.67
CA ALA A 127 31.71 -2.81 -1.58
C ALA A 127 30.70 -1.67 -1.65
N LEU A 128 29.40 -2.00 -1.67
CA LEU A 128 28.33 -1.00 -1.68
C LEU A 128 28.32 -0.17 -0.38
N ILE A 129 28.37 -0.82 0.78
CA ILE A 129 28.37 -0.15 2.10
C ILE A 129 29.65 0.66 2.32
N SER A 130 30.79 0.19 1.83
CA SER A 130 32.08 0.89 1.92
C SER A 130 32.23 2.05 0.92
N GLY A 131 31.20 2.32 0.10
CA GLY A 131 31.17 3.46 -0.82
C GLY A 131 31.95 3.24 -2.12
N ARG A 132 32.37 2.02 -2.42
CA ARG A 132 33.04 1.68 -3.71
C ARG A 132 32.06 1.57 -4.88
N GLY A 133 30.75 1.61 -4.60
CA GLY A 133 29.69 1.55 -5.59
C GLY A 133 29.18 0.13 -5.84
N ILE A 134 28.48 -0.05 -6.96
CA ILE A 134 27.90 -1.35 -7.34
C ILE A 134 29.02 -2.21 -7.94
N VAL A 135 29.44 -3.22 -7.20
CA VAL A 135 30.40 -4.25 -7.62
C VAL A 135 29.67 -5.58 -7.58
N TYR A 136 29.93 -6.43 -8.57
CA TYR A 136 29.38 -7.78 -8.61
C TYR A 136 30.49 -8.77 -8.30
N ASP A 137 30.22 -9.72 -7.42
CA ASP A 137 31.10 -10.83 -7.09
C ASP A 137 31.19 -11.77 -8.29
N GLU A 138 32.36 -11.81 -8.93
CA GLU A 138 32.70 -12.87 -9.87
C GLU A 138 33.08 -14.12 -9.06
N LYS A 139 32.19 -15.12 -9.08
CA LYS A 139 32.53 -16.47 -8.63
C LYS A 139 33.32 -17.22 -9.69
#